data_AF-A0A1S3XUI7-F1
#
_entry.id   AF-A0A1S3XUI7-F1
#
_cell.length_a   1.000
_cell.length_b   1.000
_cell.length_c   1.000
_cell.angle_alpha   90.00
_cell.angle_beta   90.00
_cell.angle_gamma   90.00
#
_symmetry.space_group_name_H-M   'P 1'
#
loop_
_entity.id
_entity.type
_entity.pdbx_description
1 polymer ?
#
loop_
_entity_poly.entity_id
_entity_poly.type
_entity_poly.pdbx_seq_one_letter_code
_entity_poly.pdbx_strand_id
1 'polypeptide(L)'
;MAPEVLRNEPSDEKADIYSFGVILWELATKKIPWENLNSMQVIGAVGFMNQQLDIPKDVNPQWASIIESCWHSEPQLRPTFLELVDNLKDLLRQCAIQAQAAGNVLGDSSQKEL
;
A
#
# COMPACT_ATOMS: atom_id res chain seq x y z
N MET A 1 -9.67 -9.86 -0.57
CA MET A 1 -11.09 -9.45 -0.39
C MET A 1 -11.22 -8.78 0.96
N ALA A 2 -12.12 -7.80 1.08
CA ALA A 2 -12.35 -7.12 2.35
C ALA A 2 -13.03 -8.04 3.39
N PRO A 3 -12.81 -7.81 4.70
CA PRO A 3 -13.38 -8.63 5.77
C PRO A 3 -14.90 -8.76 5.70
N GLU A 4 -15.62 -7.66 5.44
CA GLU A 4 -17.08 -7.63 5.34
C GLU A 4 -17.60 -8.48 4.16
N VAL A 5 -16.88 -8.49 3.03
CA VAL A 5 -17.23 -9.33 1.88
C VAL A 5 -17.02 -10.81 2.21
N LEU A 6 -15.91 -11.14 2.90
CA LEU A 6 -15.63 -12.51 3.33
C LEU A 6 -16.64 -13.03 4.37
N ARG A 7 -17.25 -12.13 5.16
CA ARG A 7 -18.33 -12.42 6.10
C ARG A 7 -19.73 -12.41 5.47
N ASN A 8 -19.83 -12.11 4.17
CA ASN A 8 -21.11 -11.95 3.46
C ASN A 8 -22.01 -10.87 4.09
N GLU A 9 -21.40 -9.77 4.53
CA GLU A 9 -22.05 -8.56 5.05
C GLU A 9 -22.27 -7.54 3.92
N PRO A 10 -23.12 -6.52 4.12
CA PRO A 10 -23.26 -5.42 3.17
C PRO A 10 -21.90 -4.75 2.91
N SER A 11 -21.57 -4.58 1.64
CA SER A 11 -20.33 -3.93 1.19
C SER A 11 -20.63 -2.88 0.14
N ASP A 12 -19.81 -1.83 0.10
CA ASP A 12 -19.84 -0.76 -0.88
C ASP A 12 -18.47 -0.64 -1.57
N GLU A 13 -18.19 0.50 -2.23
CA GLU A 13 -16.92 0.74 -2.90
C GLU A 13 -15.69 0.68 -1.98
N LYS A 14 -15.87 0.76 -0.65
CA LYS A 14 -14.77 0.63 0.31
C LYS A 14 -14.18 -0.77 0.33
N ALA A 15 -14.92 -1.79 -0.11
CA ALA A 15 -14.37 -3.13 -0.29
C ALA A 15 -13.33 -3.21 -1.43
N ASP A 16 -13.51 -2.39 -2.47
CA ASP A 16 -12.54 -2.26 -3.56
C ASP A 16 -11.29 -1.52 -3.09
N ILE A 17 -11.43 -0.51 -2.22
CA ILE A 17 -10.30 0.19 -1.58
C ILE A 17 -9.44 -0.78 -0.77
N TYR A 18 -10.08 -1.66 0.02
CA TYR A 18 -9.35 -2.71 0.75
C TYR A 18 -8.56 -3.60 -0.20
N SER A 19 -9.20 -4.08 -1.27
CA SER A 19 -8.57 -4.96 -2.25
C SER A 19 -7.43 -4.26 -2.98
N PHE A 20 -7.55 -2.96 -3.25
CA PHE A 20 -6.48 -2.14 -3.78
C PHE A 20 -5.29 -2.03 -2.81
N GLY A 21 -5.53 -1.87 -1.51
CA GLY A 21 -4.47 -1.91 -0.49
C GLY A 21 -3.66 -3.20 -0.49
N VAL A 22 -4.34 -4.34 -0.64
CA VAL A 22 -3.68 -5.66 -0.77
C VAL A 22 -2.82 -5.74 -2.03
N ILE A 23 -3.29 -5.20 -3.16
CA ILE A 23 -2.50 -5.12 -4.41
C ILE A 23 -1.27 -4.23 -4.22
N LEU A 24 -1.42 -3.06 -3.58
CA LEU A 24 -0.29 -2.18 -3.29
C LEU A 24 0.75 -2.88 -2.41
N TRP A 25 0.31 -3.66 -1.41
CA TRP A 25 1.20 -4.48 -0.60
C TRP A 25 1.93 -5.55 -1.43
N GLU A 26 1.23 -6.25 -2.32
CA GLU A 26 1.84 -7.25 -3.22
C GLU A 26 2.91 -6.61 -4.10
N LEU A 27 2.64 -5.42 -4.67
CA LEU A 27 3.60 -4.69 -5.48
C LEU A 27 4.81 -4.21 -4.69
N ALA A 28 4.59 -3.68 -3.48
CA ALA A 28 5.65 -3.16 -2.62
C ALA A 28 6.59 -4.27 -2.11
N THR A 29 6.01 -5.43 -1.77
CA THR A 29 6.75 -6.54 -1.15
C THR A 29 7.19 -7.62 -2.14
N LYS A 30 6.56 -7.68 -3.32
CA LYS A 30 6.70 -8.74 -4.33
C LYS A 30 6.38 -10.15 -3.78
N LYS A 31 5.48 -10.22 -2.80
CA LYS A 31 5.05 -11.46 -2.14
C LYS A 31 3.59 -11.77 -2.46
N ILE A 32 3.24 -13.05 -2.38
CA ILE A 32 1.85 -13.49 -2.54
C ILE A 32 1.09 -13.24 -1.23
N PRO A 33 -0.05 -12.52 -1.25
CA PRO A 33 -0.88 -12.31 -0.07
C PRO A 33 -1.33 -13.63 0.54
N TRP A 34 -1.07 -13.83 1.84
CA TRP A 34 -1.45 -15.03 2.59
C TRP A 34 -1.01 -16.35 1.93
N GLU A 35 0.19 -16.39 1.34
CA GLU A 35 0.70 -17.52 0.54
C GLU A 35 0.61 -18.91 1.22
N ASN A 36 0.62 -18.94 2.55
CA ASN A 36 0.58 -20.16 3.36
C ASN A 36 -0.84 -20.57 3.80
N LEU A 37 -1.87 -19.86 3.36
CA LEU A 37 -3.27 -20.10 3.71
C LEU A 37 -4.07 -20.53 2.47
N ASN A 38 -4.94 -21.52 2.63
CA ASN A 38 -5.97 -21.82 1.63
C ASN A 38 -7.16 -20.84 1.73
N SER A 39 -8.06 -20.85 0.74
CA SER A 39 -9.19 -19.92 0.69
C SER A 39 -10.08 -19.92 1.94
N MET A 40 -10.33 -21.09 2.55
CA MET A 40 -11.13 -21.17 3.77
C MET A 40 -10.39 -20.59 4.98
N GLN A 41 -9.07 -20.81 5.06
CA GLN A 41 -8.23 -20.21 6.09
C GLN A 41 -8.14 -18.68 5.94
N VAL A 42 -8.09 -18.15 4.71
CA VAL A 42 -8.13 -16.70 4.46
C VAL A 42 -9.46 -16.09 4.93
N ILE A 43 -10.59 -16.76 4.66
CA ILE A 43 -11.91 -16.32 5.18
C ILE A 43 -11.87 -16.22 6.71
N GLY A 44 -11.34 -17.25 7.39
CA GLY A 44 -11.18 -17.24 8.86
C GLY A 44 -10.26 -16.12 9.35
N ALA A 45 -9.05 -16.04 8.81
CA ALA A 45 -8.01 -15.11 9.21
C ALA A 45 -8.41 -13.64 9.00
N VAL A 46 -8.86 -13.30 7.79
CA VAL A 46 -9.17 -11.91 7.42
C VAL A 46 -10.58 -11.54 7.87
N GLY A 47 -11.56 -12.42 7.62
CA GLY A 47 -12.96 -12.15 7.94
C GLY A 47 -13.25 -12.14 9.43
N PHE A 48 -12.64 -13.02 10.22
CA PHE A 48 -13.05 -13.21 11.62
C PHE A 48 -11.95 -12.93 12.66
N MET A 49 -10.67 -13.02 12.28
CA MET A 49 -9.55 -12.77 13.20
C MET A 49 -8.89 -11.39 13.00
N ASN A 50 -9.37 -10.59 12.04
CA ASN A 50 -8.81 -9.29 11.68
C ASN A 50 -7.30 -9.36 11.37
N GLN A 51 -6.83 -10.48 10.81
CA GLN A 51 -5.44 -10.68 10.46
C GLN A 51 -5.06 -9.79 9.26
N GLN A 52 -4.02 -8.98 9.44
CA GLN A 52 -3.43 -8.14 8.38
C GLN A 52 -2.11 -8.74 7.89
N LEU A 53 -1.63 -8.25 6.75
CA LEU A 53 -0.33 -8.62 6.20
C LEU A 53 0.76 -7.75 6.84
N ASP A 54 1.89 -8.36 7.19
CA ASP A 54 3.02 -7.61 7.73
C ASP A 54 3.65 -6.73 6.63
N ILE A 55 3.88 -5.45 6.96
CA ILE A 55 4.64 -4.54 6.09
C ILE A 55 6.11 -4.54 6.53
N PRO A 56 7.04 -5.03 5.70
CA PRO A 56 8.47 -5.00 6.00
C PRO A 56 8.99 -3.57 6.21
N LYS A 57 9.98 -3.40 7.09
CA LYS A 57 10.55 -2.07 7.46
C LYS A 57 11.30 -1.38 6.32
N ASP A 58 11.69 -2.12 5.30
CA ASP A 58 12.35 -1.63 4.09
C ASP A 58 11.36 -1.06 3.06
N VAL A 59 10.05 -1.27 3.24
CA VAL A 59 9.03 -0.56 2.46
C VAL A 59 9.07 0.92 2.84
N ASN A 60 9.09 1.79 1.83
CA ASN A 60 9.06 3.23 2.03
C ASN A 60 7.88 3.62 2.93
N PRO A 61 8.09 4.40 4.01
CA PRO A 61 7.06 4.72 4.99
C PRO A 61 5.79 5.36 4.42
N GLN A 62 5.91 6.11 3.32
CA GLN A 62 4.77 6.76 2.69
C GLN A 62 3.90 5.73 1.94
N TRP A 63 4.52 4.74 1.31
CA TRP A 63 3.80 3.61 0.71
C TRP A 63 3.16 2.74 1.78
N ALA A 64 3.88 2.45 2.87
CA ALA A 64 3.34 1.72 4.02
C ALA A 64 2.07 2.42 4.56
N SER A 65 2.12 3.73 4.76
CA SER A 65 0.98 4.51 5.25
C SER A 65 -0.24 4.44 4.33
N ILE A 66 -0.04 4.52 3.01
CA ILE A 66 -1.15 4.38 2.05
C ILE A 66 -1.74 2.97 2.12
N ILE A 67 -0.91 1.92 2.11
CA ILE A 67 -1.35 0.53 2.21
C ILE A 67 -2.18 0.32 3.49
N GLU A 68 -1.68 0.80 4.64
CA GLU A 68 -2.36 0.70 5.93
C GLU A 68 -3.72 1.39 5.95
N SER A 69 -3.81 2.57 5.34
CA SER A 69 -5.08 3.30 5.25
C SER A 69 -6.12 2.57 4.40
N CYS A 70 -5.70 1.84 3.37
CA CYS A 70 -6.61 1.16 2.44
C CYS A 70 -7.30 -0.04 3.09
N TRP A 71 -6.61 -0.78 3.95
CA TRP A 71 -7.12 -2.03 4.53
C TRP A 71 -7.56 -1.92 5.99
N HIS A 72 -7.96 -0.72 6.41
CA HIS A 72 -8.53 -0.48 7.73
C HIS A 72 -9.74 -1.40 7.97
N SER A 73 -9.88 -1.96 9.19
CA SER A 73 -10.98 -2.86 9.54
C SER A 73 -12.34 -2.22 9.25
N GLU A 74 -12.52 -1.00 9.76
CA GLU A 74 -13.69 -0.15 9.52
C GLU A 74 -13.72 0.46 8.12
N PRO A 75 -14.69 0.09 7.25
CA PRO A 75 -14.77 0.56 5.86
C PRO A 75 -14.81 2.08 5.72
N GLN A 76 -15.48 2.77 6.64
CA GLN A 76 -15.63 4.23 6.66
C GLN A 76 -14.33 4.98 6.94
N LEU A 77 -13.33 4.33 7.54
CA LEU A 77 -12.01 4.90 7.80
C LEU A 77 -11.04 4.70 6.63
N ARG A 78 -11.41 3.88 5.65
CA ARG A 78 -10.65 3.73 4.42
C ARG A 78 -10.82 4.98 3.57
N PRO A 79 -9.79 5.43 2.83
CA PRO A 79 -9.90 6.58 1.95
C PRO A 79 -10.86 6.32 0.79
N THR A 80 -11.21 7.36 0.06
CA THR A 80 -11.84 7.30 -1.26
C THR A 80 -10.77 7.14 -2.33
N PHE A 81 -11.14 6.66 -3.51
CA PHE A 81 -10.22 6.63 -4.65
C PHE A 81 -9.73 8.03 -5.04
N LEU A 82 -10.55 9.07 -4.84
CA LEU A 82 -10.14 10.44 -5.11
C LEU A 82 -8.98 10.86 -4.20
N GLU A 83 -9.11 10.63 -2.89
CA GLU A 83 -8.04 10.90 -1.92
C GLU A 83 -6.78 10.06 -2.22
N LEU A 84 -6.95 8.80 -2.62
CA LEU A 84 -5.82 7.94 -3.01
C LEU A 84 -5.10 8.47 -4.25
N VAL A 85 -5.82 8.91 -5.28
CA VAL A 85 -5.22 9.49 -6.48
C VAL A 85 -4.40 10.74 -6.14
N ASP A 86 -4.90 11.60 -5.26
CA ASP A 86 -4.18 12.80 -4.85
C ASP A 86 -2.93 12.46 -4.03
N ASN A 87 -3.04 11.51 -3.08
CA ASN A 87 -1.88 11.00 -2.33
C ASN A 87 -0.81 10.42 -3.26
N LEU A 88 -1.20 9.61 -4.26
CA LEU A 88 -0.28 9.00 -5.21
C LEU A 88 0.40 10.04 -6.11
N LYS A 89 -0.32 11.06 -6.56
CA LYS A 89 0.27 12.17 -7.33
C LYS A 89 1.32 12.92 -6.53
N ASP A 90 1.07 13.16 -5.24
CA ASP A 90 2.02 13.84 -4.37
C ASP A 90 3.27 12.99 -4.12
N LEU A 91 3.14 11.66 -3.99
CA LEU A 91 4.30 10.77 -3.95
C LEU A 91 5.11 10.81 -5.25
N LEU A 92 4.46 10.77 -6.40
CA LEU A 92 5.15 10.86 -7.70
C LEU A 92 5.91 12.18 -7.85
N ARG A 93 5.32 13.30 -7.41
CA ARG A 93 5.99 14.61 -7.38
C ARG A 93 7.22 14.58 -6.49
N GLN A 94 7.12 14.01 -5.29
CA GLN A 94 8.23 13.91 -4.36
C GLN A 94 9.36 13.03 -4.90
N CYS A 95 9.04 11.88 -5.50
CA CYS A 95 10.02 11.04 -6.17
C CYS A 95 10.72 11.75 -7.33
N ALA A 96 9.98 12.52 -8.15
CA ALA A 96 10.56 13.28 -9.24
C ALA A 96 11.55 14.35 -8.74
N ILE A 97 11.23 15.04 -7.65
CA ILE A 97 12.13 16.02 -7.02
C ILE A 97 13.39 15.34 -6.47
N GLN A 98 13.24 14.19 -5.78
CA GLN A 98 14.37 13.42 -5.26
C GLN A 98 15.30 12.91 -6.36
N ALA A 99 14.74 12.43 -7.48
CA ALA A 99 15.52 11.96 -8.62
C ALA A 99 16.33 13.09 -9.28
N GLN A 100 15.76 14.30 -9.38
CA GLN A 100 16.46 15.48 -9.90
C GLN A 100 17.57 15.94 -8.94
N ALA A 101 17.33 15.92 -7.63
CA ALA A 101 18.35 16.25 -6.64
C ALA A 101 19.53 15.26 -6.66
N ALA A 102 19.26 13.96 -6.79
CA ALA A 102 20.31 12.93 -6.90
C ALA A 102 21.16 13.08 -8.19
N GLY A 103 20.55 13.52 -9.30
CA GLY A 103 21.26 13.81 -10.55
C GLY A 103 22.23 14.98 -10.45
N ASN A 104 21.92 16.01 -9.66
CA ASN A 104 22.80 17.18 -9.49
C ASN A 104 24.01 16.92 -8.60
N VAL A 105 23.94 15.96 -7.66
CA VAL A 105 25.07 15.65 -6.75
C VAL A 105 26.23 14.95 -7.48
N LEU A 106 25.92 14.15 -8.51
CA LEU A 106 26.94 13.49 -9.34
C LEU A 106 27.61 14.45 -10.36
N GLY A 107 27.03 15.63 -10.60
CA GLY A 107 27.55 16.63 -11.54
C GLY A 107 28.63 17.56 -10.99
N ASP A 108 28.81 17.64 -9.67
CA ASP A 108 29.72 18.60 -9.02
C ASP A 108 31.08 18.00 -8.61
N SER A 109 31.30 16.69 -8.87
CA SER A 109 32.52 15.99 -8.47
C SER A 109 33.66 16.05 -9.51
N SER A 110 33.47 16.73 -10.65
CA SER A 110 34.45 16.75 -11.77
C SER A 110 35.19 18.08 -11.97
N GLN A 111 35.11 19.03 -11.02
CA GLN A 111 35.89 20.29 -11.08
C GLN A 111 36.70 20.54 -9.80
N LYS A 112 37.47 19.54 -9.34
CA LYS A 112 38.61 19.74 -8.43
C LYS A 112 39.67 18.69 -8.69
N GLU A 113 40.35 18.78 -9.83
CA GLU A 113 41.73 18.32 -9.98
C GLU A 113 42.30 18.81 -11.34
N LEU A 114 43.40 19.57 -11.24
CA LEU A 114 44.22 20.26 -12.27
C LEU A 114 43.72 21.59 -12.85
#